data_AF-I3UI09-F1
#
_entry.id   AF-I3UI09-F1
#
_cell.length_a   1.000
_cell.length_b   1.000
_cell.length_c   1.000
_cell.angle_alpha   90.00
_cell.angle_beta   90.00
_cell.angle_gamma   90.00
#
_symmetry.space_group_name_H-M   'P 1'
#
loop_
_entity.id
_entity.type
_entity.pdbx_description
1 polymer ?
#
loop_
_entity_poly.entity_id
_entity_poly.type
_entity_poly.pdbx_seq_one_letter_code
_entity_poly.pdbx_strand_id
1 'polypeptide(L)' 'MKKKNPRIEESLNAAAKAVGNQARLAELLDVSSSAIWQWKQSEVPPEHCPEIEKLTGIRCENLNSTVDWSYLRGTEPNK' A
#
# COMPACT_ATOMS: atom_id res chain seq x y z
N MET A 1 15.67 -10.63 11.35
CA MET A 1 15.61 -9.74 10.16
C MET A 1 14.30 -10.00 9.44
N LYS A 2 13.42 -9.00 9.28
CA LYS A 2 12.19 -9.18 8.49
C LYS A 2 12.60 -9.42 7.04
N LYS A 3 12.07 -10.47 6.40
CA LYS A 3 12.39 -10.78 5.01
C LYS A 3 11.69 -9.74 4.12
N LYS A 4 12.48 -9.02 3.32
CA LYS A 4 11.99 -8.11 2.28
C LYS A 4 11.04 -8.87 1.35
N ASN A 5 9.83 -8.36 1.15
CA ASN A 5 8.87 -8.95 0.21
C ASN A 5 8.94 -8.21 -1.14
N PRO A 6 9.50 -8.84 -2.20
CA PRO A 6 9.72 -8.16 -3.48
C PRO A 6 8.42 -7.66 -4.13
N ARG A 7 7.29 -8.36 -3.88
CA ARG A 7 5.97 -7.94 -4.41
C ARG A 7 5.51 -6.60 -3.85
N ILE A 8 5.76 -6.33 -2.56
CA ILE A 8 5.34 -5.09 -1.90
C ILE A 8 6.17 -3.92 -2.41
N GLU A 9 7.49 -4.11 -2.55
CA GLU A 9 8.38 -3.10 -3.12
C GLU A 9 7.98 -2.74 -4.55
N GLU A 10 7.76 -3.75 -5.40
CA GLU A 10 7.33 -3.55 -6.79
C GLU A 10 5.99 -2.81 -6.85
N SER A 11 5.03 -3.20 -6.02
CA SER A 11 3.71 -2.58 -5.95
C SER A 11 3.77 -1.13 -5.49
N LEU A 12 4.59 -0.81 -4.47
CA LEU A 12 4.79 0.57 -4.01
C LEU A 12 5.53 1.41 -5.06
N ASN A 13 6.48 0.83 -5.80
CA ASN A 13 7.15 1.53 -6.89
C ASN A 13 6.18 1.82 -8.05
N ALA A 14 5.32 0.86 -8.40
CA ALA A 14 4.27 1.05 -9.39
C ALA A 14 3.24 2.10 -8.94
N ALA A 15 2.84 2.09 -7.66
CA ALA A 15 1.95 3.11 -7.07
C ALA A 15 2.57 4.50 -7.20
N ALA A 16 3.83 4.64 -6.79
CA ALA A 16 4.57 5.89 -6.89
C ALA A 16 4.66 6.39 -8.34
N LYS A 17 4.87 5.49 -9.31
CA LYS A 17 4.89 5.82 -10.73
C LYS A 17 3.51 6.27 -11.24
N ALA A 18 2.43 5.63 -10.79
CA ALA A 18 1.06 5.95 -11.21
C ALA A 18 0.64 7.38 -10.80
N VAL A 19 1.07 7.84 -9.62
CA VAL A 19 0.82 9.21 -9.14
C VAL A 19 1.92 10.20 -9.49
N GLY A 20 2.95 9.77 -10.23
CA GLY A 20 4.09 10.58 -10.67
C GLY A 20 5.42 10.15 -10.04
N ASN A 21 5.57 10.28 -8.72
CA ASN A 21 6.76 9.84 -8.01
C ASN A 21 6.49 9.49 -6.53
N GLN A 22 7.53 9.00 -5.83
CA GLN A 22 7.43 8.58 -4.43
C GLN A 22 7.09 9.74 -3.48
N ALA A 23 7.61 10.95 -3.72
CA ALA A 23 7.30 12.12 -2.90
C ALA A 23 5.83 12.52 -3.06
N ARG A 24 5.31 12.50 -4.30
CA ARG A 24 3.91 12.77 -4.58
C ARG A 24 2.98 11.75 -3.94
N LEU A 25 3.35 10.47 -3.93
CA LEU A 25 2.61 9.44 -3.21
C LEU A 25 2.58 9.72 -1.70
N ALA A 26 3.72 10.12 -1.11
CA ALA A 26 3.80 10.46 0.30
C ALA A 26 2.91 11.67 0.65
N GLU A 27 2.93 12.72 -0.18
CA GLU A 27 2.05 13.89 -0.03
C GLU A 27 0.57 13.54 -0.11
N LEU A 28 0.17 12.72 -1.08
CA LEU A 28 -1.23 12.32 -1.26
C LEU A 28 -1.77 11.48 -0.10
N LEU A 29 -0.89 10.72 0.56
CA LEU A 29 -1.23 9.89 1.71
C LEU A 29 -1.04 10.62 3.05
N ASP A 30 -0.59 11.89 3.02
CA ASP A 30 -0.23 12.68 4.20
C ASP A 30 0.78 11.97 5.12
N VAL A 31 1.81 11.35 4.53
CA VAL A 31 2.89 10.65 5.24
C VAL A 31 4.27 11.16 4.83
N SER A 32 5.29 10.83 5.62
CA SER A 32 6.67 11.13 5.26
C SER A 32 7.20 10.22 4.14
N SER A 33 8.10 10.75 3.31
CA SER A 33 8.83 9.94 2.29
C SER A 33 9.58 8.76 2.89
N SER A 34 10.06 8.90 4.14
CA SER A 34 10.72 7.85 4.92
C SER A 34 9.77 6.70 5.26
N ALA A 35 8.48 7.00 5.54
CA ALA A 35 7.47 5.97 5.76
C ALA A 35 7.31 5.09 4.51
N ILE A 36 7.20 5.70 3.33
CA ILE A 36 7.12 4.95 2.07
C ILE A 36 8.34 4.04 1.88
N TRP A 37 9.55 4.53 2.19
CA TRP A 37 10.77 3.73 2.11
C TRP A 37 10.74 2.55 3.10
N GLN A 38 10.28 2.78 4.33
CA GLN A 38 10.14 1.75 5.34
C GLN A 38 9.13 0.67 4.92
N TRP A 39 8.02 1.04 4.30
CA TRP A 39 7.00 0.10 3.81
C TRP A 39 7.55 -0.84 2.73
N LYS A 40 8.49 -0.37 1.89
CA LYS A 40 9.20 -1.22 0.92
C LYS A 40 10.05 -2.32 1.58
N GLN A 41 10.48 -2.12 2.82
CA GLN A 41 11.25 -3.12 3.57
C GLN A 41 10.37 -4.07 4.39
N SER A 42 9.11 -3.72 4.60
CA SER A 42 8.17 -4.51 5.41
C SER A 42 6.85 -4.63 4.65
N GLU A 43 5.81 -3.95 5.12
CA GLU A 43 4.46 -3.97 4.57
C GLU A 43 3.87 -2.57 4.69
N VAL A 44 2.89 -2.26 3.84
CA VAL A 44 2.09 -1.04 3.99
C VAL A 44 1.12 -1.28 5.15
N PRO A 45 0.99 -0.34 6.12
CA PRO A 45 -0.02 -0.43 7.15
C PRO A 45 -1.43 -0.54 6.53
N PRO A 46 -2.31 -1.37 7.10
CA PRO A 46 -3.61 -1.65 6.49
C PRO A 46 -4.48 -0.39 6.37
N GLU A 47 -4.34 0.61 7.24
CA GLU A 47 -5.05 1.89 7.12
C GLU A 47 -4.74 2.67 5.83
N HIS A 48 -3.55 2.51 5.26
CA HIS A 48 -3.15 3.21 4.03
C HIS A 48 -3.44 2.43 2.75
N CYS A 49 -3.62 1.11 2.84
CA CYS A 49 -3.81 0.25 1.66
C CYS A 49 -5.03 0.66 0.81
N PRO A 50 -6.22 0.94 1.39
CA PRO A 50 -7.38 1.36 0.61
C PRO A 50 -7.16 2.67 -0.13
N GLU A 51 -6.43 3.62 0.48
CA GLU A 51 -6.18 4.92 -0.15
C GLU A 51 -5.21 4.80 -1.32
N ILE A 52 -4.16 3.98 -1.18
CA ILE A 52 -3.28 3.64 -2.30
C ILE A 52 -4.05 2.93 -3.42
N GLU A 53 -4.96 2.01 -3.08
CA GLU A 53 -5.80 1.32 -4.06
C GLU A 53 -6.70 2.31 -4.84
N LYS A 54 -7.32 3.28 -4.17
CA LYS A 54 -8.11 4.34 -4.84
C LYS A 54 -7.27 5.24 -5.74
N LEU A 55 -6.09 5.65 -5.28
CA LEU A 55 -5.23 6.59 -6.01
C LEU A 55 -4.57 5.94 -7.24
N THR A 56 -4.31 4.63 -7.19
CA THR A 56 -3.41 3.96 -8.16
C THR A 56 -4.02 2.73 -8.85
N GLY A 57 -5.12 2.19 -8.34
CA GLY A 57 -5.70 0.92 -8.79
C GLY A 57 -4.94 -0.33 -8.32
N ILE A 58 -3.86 -0.19 -7.54
CA ILE A 58 -3.09 -1.33 -7.02
C ILE A 58 -3.82 -1.95 -5.84
N ARG A 59 -4.11 -3.25 -5.94
CA ARG A 59 -4.91 -3.93 -4.92
C ARG A 59 -4.23 -4.00 -3.55
N CYS A 60 -5.00 -3.87 -2.48
CA CYS A 60 -4.53 -3.91 -1.08
C CYS A 60 -3.74 -5.19 -0.76
N GLU A 61 -4.12 -6.33 -1.34
CA GLU A 61 -3.46 -7.64 -1.16
C GLU A 61 -2.04 -7.70 -1.74
N ASN A 62 -1.67 -6.75 -2.60
CA ASN A 62 -0.30 -6.59 -3.09
C ASN A 62 0.58 -5.74 -2.16
N LEU A 63 -0.06 -4.92 -1.29
CA LEU A 63 0.59 -3.94 -0.41
C LEU A 63 0.72 -4.47 1.02
N ASN A 64 -0.24 -5.29 1.46
CA ASN A 64 -0.26 -5.92 2.77
C ASN A 64 -0.76 -7.37 2.65
N SER A 65 0.06 -8.33 3.06
CA SER A 65 -0.28 -9.76 3.06
C SER A 65 -0.75 -10.28 4.43
N THR A 66 -0.77 -9.42 5.45
CA THR A 66 -1.11 -9.78 6.83
C THR A 66 -2.63 -9.74 7.06
N VAL A 67 -3.33 -8.86 6.34
CA VAL A 67 -4.79 -8.75 6.38
C VAL A 67 -5.43 -9.68 5.35
N ASP A 68 -6.51 -10.37 5.73
CA ASP A 68 -7.35 -11.13 4.81
C ASP A 68 -8.28 -10.20 4.02
N TRP A 69 -7.74 -9.62 2.96
CA TRP A 69 -8.48 -8.73 2.06
C TRP A 69 -9.59 -9.44 1.28
N SER A 70 -9.48 -10.76 1.10
CA SER A 70 -10.51 -11.54 0.42
C SER A 70 -11.77 -11.63 1.29
N TYR A 71 -11.58 -11.87 2.59
CA TYR A 71 -12.67 -11.80 3.57
C TYR A 71 -13.31 -10.41 3.61
N LEU A 72 -12.52 -9.34 3.74
CA LEU A 72 -13.04 -7.97 3.80
C LEU A 72 -13.83 -7.54 2.55
N ARG A 73 -13.44 -8.02 1.37
CA ARG A 73 -14.15 -7.72 0.11
C ARG A 73 -15.49 -8.47 0.00
N GLY A 74 -15.60 -9.63 0.66
CA GLY A 74 -16.81 -10.44 0.70
C GLY A 74 -17.81 -10.02 1.78
N THR A 75 -17.41 -9.15 2.71
CA THR A 75 -18.29 -8.66 3.78
C THR A 75 -19.01 -7.38 3.37
N GLU A 76 -20.31 -7.31 3.62
CA GLU A 76 -21.05 -6.05 3.50
C GLU A 76 -20.66 -5.10 4.63
N PRO A 77 -20.45 -3.81 4.35
CA PRO A 77 -20.26 -2.82 5.40
C PRO A 77 -21.52 -2.75 6.25
N ASN A 78 -21.37 -2.82 7.56
CA ASN A 78 -22.48 -2.69 8.49
C ASN A 78 -23.07 -1.28 8.33
N LYS A 79 -24.38 -1.20 8.02
CA LYS A 79 -25.10 0.05 7.70
C LYS A 79 -25.30 0.95 8.91
#